data_AF-A0A1X0R4B8-F1
#
_entry.id   AF-A0A1X0R4B8-F1
#
_cell.length_a   1.000
_cell.length_b   1.000
_cell.length_c   1.000
_cell.angle_alpha   90.00
_cell.angle_beta   90.00
_cell.angle_gamma   90.00
#
_symmetry.space_group_name_H-M   'P 1'
#
loop_
_entity.id
_entity.type
_entity.pdbx_description
1 polymer ?
#
loop_
_entity_poly.entity_id
_entity_poly.type
_entity_poly.pdbx_seq_one_letter_code
_entity_poly.pdbx_strand_id
1 'polypeptide(L)' 'LLREMMKPLSEKDKPGFIYAYSIDESITGPQDKFAYFKIGRTINLHQRMSNVARTCRHEPEVIESIPSLPNTGMQDKNLK' A
#
# COMPACT_ATOMS: atom_id res chain seq x y z
N LEU A 1 20.02 -2.30 -6.71
CA LEU A 1 18.61 -2.74 -6.76
C LEU A 1 17.61 -1.61 -6.51
N LEU A 2 17.61 -0.95 -5.34
CA LEU A 2 16.60 0.06 -4.97
C LEU A 2 16.37 1.17 -6.01
N ARG A 3 17.44 1.74 -6.59
CA ARG A 3 17.33 2.76 -7.64
C ARG A 3 16.65 2.26 -8.91
N GLU A 4 16.85 0.99 -9.28
CA GLU A 4 16.20 0.39 -10.46
C GLU A 4 14.70 0.20 -10.22
N MET A 5 14.31 -0.17 -8.99
CA MET A 5 12.90 -0.37 -8.62
C MET A 5 12.08 0.93 -8.60
N MET A 6 12.74 2.07 -8.38
CA MET A 6 12.11 3.38 -8.45
C MET A 6 12.02 3.94 -9.88
N LYS A 7 12.63 3.30 -10.88
CA LYS A 7 12.54 3.78 -12.26
C LYS A 7 11.12 3.60 -12.80
N PRO A 8 10.65 4.55 -13.63
CA PRO A 8 9.40 4.37 -14.36
C PRO A 8 9.52 3.18 -15.33
N LEU A 9 8.46 2.37 -15.46
CA LEU A 9 8.44 1.20 -16.36
C LEU A 9 7.95 1.57 -17.77
N SER A 10 7.40 2.79 -17.93
CA SER A 10 6.93 3.36 -19.18
C SER A 10 7.17 4.87 -19.17
N GLU A 11 7.13 5.55 -20.31
CA GLU A 11 7.25 7.02 -20.37
C GLU A 11 6.12 7.74 -19.63
N LYS A 12 4.97 7.07 -19.46
CA LYS A 12 3.81 7.60 -18.74
C LYS A 12 3.90 7.33 -17.24
N ASP A 13 4.68 6.33 -16.83
CA ASP A 13 4.89 6.02 -15.44
C ASP A 13 5.75 7.12 -14.81
N LYS A 14 5.35 7.57 -13.62
CA LYS A 14 6.22 8.39 -12.79
C LYS A 14 7.03 7.48 -11.87
N PRO A 15 8.28 7.85 -11.52
CA PRO A 15 9.05 7.14 -10.50
C PRO A 15 8.26 7.12 -9.18
N GLY A 16 8.53 6.15 -8.30
CA GLY A 16 7.87 6.11 -6.99
C GLY A 16 7.89 4.74 -6.31
N PHE A 17 7.32 4.71 -5.12
CA PHE A 17 7.08 3.50 -4.34
C PHE A 17 6.07 2.61 -5.06
N ILE A 18 6.36 1.31 -5.13
CA ILE A 18 5.34 0.27 -5.35
C ILE A 18 4.78 -0.06 -3.98
N TYR A 19 3.47 -0.08 -3.81
CA TYR A 19 2.84 -0.34 -2.52
C TYR A 19 1.60 -1.21 -2.67
N ALA A 20 1.31 -1.99 -1.64
CA ALA A 20 0.10 -2.77 -1.49
C ALA A 20 -0.65 -2.32 -0.22
N TYR A 21 -1.97 -2.20 -0.31
CA TYR A 21 -2.82 -1.90 0.84
C TYR A 21 -4.12 -2.70 0.80
N SER A 22 -4.68 -2.95 1.98
CA SER A 22 -6.02 -3.50 2.20
C SER A 22 -6.96 -2.44 2.79
N ILE A 23 -8.24 -2.70 2.66
CA ILE A 23 -9.31 -1.97 3.35
C ILE A 23 -10.08 -3.01 4.17
N ASP A 24 -10.53 -2.62 5.35
CA ASP A 24 -11.31 -3.46 6.27
C ASP A 24 -12.55 -4.09 5.62
N GLU A 25 -12.87 -5.29 6.10
CA GLU A 25 -13.96 -6.14 5.67
C GLU A 25 -15.34 -5.46 5.75
N SER A 26 -15.51 -4.51 6.68
CA SER A 26 -16.72 -3.69 6.82
C SER A 26 -17.07 -2.89 5.55
N ILE A 27 -16.10 -2.65 4.66
CA ILE A 27 -16.31 -1.94 3.39
C ILE A 27 -16.38 -2.90 2.20
N THR A 28 -15.57 -3.95 2.21
CA THR A 28 -15.47 -4.88 1.08
C THR A 28 -16.48 -6.02 1.14
N GLY A 29 -17.15 -6.20 2.28
CA GLY A 29 -17.94 -7.38 2.59
C GLY A 29 -17.09 -8.53 3.12
N PRO A 30 -17.72 -9.70 3.40
CA PRO A 30 -17.05 -10.85 3.98
C PRO A 30 -15.84 -11.31 3.17
N GLN A 31 -14.68 -11.40 3.82
CA GLN A 31 -13.42 -11.82 3.18
C GLN A 31 -13.02 -13.27 3.48
N ASP A 32 -13.93 -14.08 4.04
CA ASP A 32 -13.72 -15.50 4.42
C ASP A 32 -13.11 -16.37 3.31
N LYS A 33 -13.32 -15.99 2.04
CA LYS A 33 -12.79 -16.68 0.86
C LYS A 33 -11.78 -15.88 0.04
N PHE A 34 -11.77 -14.56 0.15
CA PHE A 34 -11.00 -13.68 -0.73
C PHE A 34 -10.46 -12.47 0.02
N ALA A 35 -9.16 -12.23 -0.13
CA ALA A 35 -8.52 -11.01 0.37
C ALA A 35 -8.60 -9.89 -0.67
N TYR A 36 -9.09 -8.71 -0.31
CA TYR A 36 -9.08 -7.52 -1.18
C TYR A 36 -7.85 -6.67 -0.89
N PHE A 37 -6.92 -6.65 -1.85
CA PHE A 37 -5.75 -5.78 -1.84
C PHE A 37 -5.66 -4.98 -3.13
N LYS A 38 -5.09 -3.78 -3.03
CA LYS A 38 -4.76 -2.95 -4.18
C LYS A 38 -3.27 -2.68 -4.22
N ILE A 39 -2.69 -2.93 -5.39
CA ILE A 39 -1.30 -2.60 -5.70
C ILE A 39 -1.29 -1.29 -6.49
N GLY A 40 -0.39 -0.38 -6.13
CA GLY A 40 -0.26 0.92 -6.78
C GLY A 40 1.16 1.44 -6.82
N ARG A 41 1.35 2.55 -7.55
CA ARG A 41 2.59 3.33 -7.55
C ARG A 41 2.33 4.77 -7.11
N THR A 42 3.22 5.34 -6.31
CA THR A 42 3.14 6.74 -5.87
C THR A 42 4.50 7.29 -5.47
N ILE A 43 4.75 8.58 -5.71
CA ILE A 43 5.92 9.28 -5.17
C ILE A 43 5.80 9.57 -3.68
N ASN A 44 4.57 9.61 -3.16
CA ASN A 44 4.27 9.95 -1.78
C ASN A 44 3.20 9.00 -1.23
N LEU A 45 3.63 8.04 -0.43
CA LEU A 45 2.75 7.00 0.10
C LEU A 45 1.80 7.56 1.17
N HIS A 46 2.28 8.42 2.06
CA HIS A 46 1.46 9.07 3.10
C HIS A 46 0.31 9.89 2.50
N GLN A 47 0.61 10.76 1.54
CA GLN A 47 -0.42 11.56 0.87
C GLN A 47 -1.43 10.67 0.13
N ARG A 48 -0.95 9.58 -0.49
CA ARG A 48 -1.80 8.63 -1.21
C ARG A 48 -2.75 7.89 -0.27
N MET A 49 -2.26 7.40 0.87
CA MET A 49 -3.09 6.75 1.89
C MET A 49 -4.08 7.71 2.52
N SER A 50 -3.68 8.95 2.82
CA SER A 50 -4.61 9.99 3.30
C SER A 50 -5.75 10.28 2.31
N ASN A 51 -5.45 10.30 1.01
CA ASN A 51 -6.48 10.45 -0.02
C ASN A 51 -7.43 9.26 -0.08
N VAL A 52 -6.90 8.03 0.00
CA VAL A 52 -7.72 6.81 0.05
C VAL A 52 -8.62 6.85 1.29
N ALA A 53 -8.06 7.18 2.45
CA ALA A 53 -8.80 7.26 3.71
C ALA A 53 -9.98 8.25 3.62
N ARG A 54 -9.74 9.44 3.06
CA ARG A 54 -10.78 10.44 2.85
C ARG A 54 -11.86 9.98 1.86
N THR A 55 -11.48 9.33 0.76
CA THR A 55 -12.42 8.89 -0.28
C THR A 55 -13.25 7.69 0.15
N CYS A 56 -12.62 6.70 0.78
CA CYS A 56 -13.26 5.48 1.24
C CYS A 56 -13.89 5.62 2.63
N ARG A 57 -13.62 6.73 3.35
CA ARG A 57 -14.00 6.99 4.74
C ARG A 57 -13.51 5.92 5.71
N HIS A 58 -12.32 5.39 5.46
CA HIS A 58 -11.74 4.29 6.22
C HIS A 58 -10.23 4.23 6.06
N GLU A 59 -9.53 3.91 7.15
CA GLU A 59 -8.07 3.92 7.15
C GLU A 59 -7.51 2.70 6.41
N PRO A 60 -6.76 2.87 5.30
CA PRO A 60 -6.16 1.75 4.59
C PRO A 60 -4.96 1.21 5.38
N GLU A 61 -4.84 -0.11 5.46
CA GLU A 61 -3.66 -0.76 6.02
C GLU A 61 -2.62 -0.98 4.91
N VAL A 62 -1.45 -0.37 5.03
CA VAL A 62 -0.34 -0.62 4.12
C VAL A 62 0.32 -1.95 4.50
N ILE A 63 0.15 -2.95 3.65
CA ILE A 63 0.72 -4.29 3.83
C ILE A 63 2.21 -4.27 3.50
N GLU A 64 2.57 -3.64 2.38
CA GLU A 64 3.96 -3.60 1.92
C GLU A 64 4.24 -2.37 1.06
N SER A 65 5.49 -1.90 1.09
CA SER A 65 5.99 -0.88 0.19
C SER A 65 7.43 -1.18 -0.22
N ILE A 66 7.74 -0.83 -1.47
CA ILE A 66 9.08 -0.99 -2.05
C ILE A 66 9.47 0.33 -2.75
N PRO A 67 10.59 0.97 -2.38
CA PRO A 67 11.45 0.59 -1.26
C PRO A 67 10.72 0.68 0.08
N SER A 68 11.08 -0.17 1.04
CA SER A 68 10.45 -0.18 2.36
C SER A 68 10.54 1.19 3.00
N LEU A 69 9.42 1.70 3.52
CA LEU A 69 9.45 2.90 4.34
C LEU A 69 10.35 2.66 5.56
N PRO A 70 11.18 3.64 5.97
CA PRO A 70 11.94 3.54 7.21
C PRO A 70 10.97 3.35 8.37
N ASN A 71 11.02 2.17 8.97
CA ASN A 71 10.11 1.62 9.98
C ASN A 71 9.41 2.66 10.86
N THR A 72 8.14 2.94 10.58
CA THR A 72 7.14 3.14 11.64
C THR A 72 6.46 1.80 11.89
N GLY A 73 7.18 0.90 12.58
CA GLY A 73 6.65 -0.25 13.29
C GLY A 73 5.89 -1.31 12.48
N MET A 74 6.59 -2.16 11.71
CA MET A 74 6.15 -3.55 11.56
C MET A 74 6.29 -4.20 12.95
N GLN A 75 5.20 -4.18 13.72
CA GLN A 75 5.04 -5.17 14.78
C GLN A 75 4.66 -6.48 14.10
N ASP A 76 5.67 -7.32 13.85
CA ASP A 76 5.48 -8.77 13.77
C ASP A 76 4.88 -9.22 15.11
N LYS A 77 3.57 -9.12 15.24
CA LYS A 77 2.82 -9.70 16.35
C LYS A 77 2.28 -11.05 15.90
N ASN A 78 3.08 -12.06 16.21
CA ASN A 78 2.73 -13.48 16.35
C ASN A 78 2.38 -14.22 15.06
N LEU A 79 3.41 -14.80 14.45
CA LEU A 79 3.30 -16.17 13.94
C LEU A 79 3.68 -17.11 15.09
N LYS A 80 2.68 -17.65 15.80
CA LYS A 80 2.79 -18.78 16.71
C LYS A 80 1.80 -19.84 16.27
#